data_AF-A0A6A6EA53-F1
#
_entry.id   AF-A0A6A6EA53-F1
#
_cell.length_a   1.000
_cell.length_b   1.000
_cell.length_c   1.000
_cell.angle_alpha   90.00
_cell.angle_beta   90.00
_cell.angle_gamma   90.00
#
_symmetry.space_group_name_H-M   'P 1'
#
loop_
_entity.id
_entity.type
_entity.pdbx_description
1 polymer ?
#
loop_
_entity_poly.entity_id
_entity_poly.type
_entity_poly.pdbx_seq_one_letter_code
_entity_poly.pdbx_strand_id
1 'polypeptide(L)'
;MESKTTLLSDDYAQAELAEELIKSLVNRPLWWQEISTNIRRLTATIFLLLALAAFAFISFAPFHSYYEKDNNIYTNRCENSAEEAKAKGCTFHLLNYAWQSSACFDKEVYQNAWNRSMEKGPFKWFADANGTEELPQDIEPLSQNPLV
;
A
#
# COMPACT_ATOMS: atom_id res chain seq x y z
N MET A 1 19.76 -14.48 81.68
CA MET A 1 19.28 -13.14 81.28
C MET A 1 20.17 -12.60 80.15
N GLU A 2 20.39 -13.38 79.09
CA GLU A 2 21.39 -13.06 78.03
C GLU A 2 20.82 -13.08 76.60
N SER A 3 19.60 -13.58 76.38
CA SER A 3 19.06 -13.80 75.03
C SER A 3 18.58 -12.53 74.31
N LYS A 4 18.34 -11.42 75.02
CA LYS A 4 17.71 -10.22 74.45
C LYS A 4 18.72 -9.26 73.81
N THR A 5 19.99 -9.32 74.22
CA THR A 5 21.05 -8.42 73.76
C THR A 5 21.61 -8.85 72.41
N THR A 6 21.72 -10.16 72.16
CA THR A 6 22.21 -10.73 70.89
C THR A 6 21.21 -10.53 69.74
N LEU A 7 19.91 -10.62 70.04
CA LEU A 7 18.86 -10.40 69.04
C LEU A 7 18.82 -8.93 68.59
N LEU A 8 19.06 -7.99 69.51
CA LEU A 8 19.10 -6.57 69.19
C LEU A 8 20.35 -6.17 68.37
N SER A 9 21.47 -6.86 68.56
CA SER A 9 22.70 -6.60 67.78
C SER A 9 22.61 -7.11 66.35
N ASP A 10 21.93 -8.25 66.14
CA ASP A 10 21.77 -8.83 64.80
C ASP A 10 20.79 -8.01 63.95
N ASP A 11 19.69 -7.52 64.56
CA ASP A 11 18.74 -6.61 63.89
C ASP A 11 19.40 -5.28 63.50
N TYR A 12 20.27 -4.73 64.35
CA TYR A 12 21.00 -3.50 64.06
C TYR A 12 22.01 -3.69 62.91
N ALA A 13 22.73 -4.82 62.90
CA ALA A 13 23.66 -5.15 61.84
C ALA A 13 22.96 -5.35 60.48
N GLN A 14 21.75 -5.93 60.47
CA GLN A 14 20.95 -6.07 59.26
C GLN A 14 20.42 -4.73 58.73
N ALA A 15 20.03 -3.81 59.63
CA ALA A 15 19.58 -2.47 59.25
C ALA A 15 20.71 -1.65 58.62
N GLU A 16 21.92 -1.72 59.17
CA GLU A 16 23.09 -1.01 58.63
C GLU A 16 23.50 -1.55 57.24
N LEU A 17 23.47 -2.88 57.07
CA LEU A 17 23.72 -3.51 55.77
C LEU A 17 22.65 -3.13 54.72
N ALA A 18 21.39 -3.05 55.13
CA ALA A 18 20.30 -2.60 54.27
C ALA A 18 20.47 -1.14 53.85
N GLU A 19 20.92 -0.26 54.76
CA GLU A 19 21.15 1.15 54.46
C GLU A 19 22.30 1.34 53.45
N GLU A 20 23.41 0.60 53.61
CA GLU A 20 24.53 0.64 52.67
C GLU A 20 24.15 0.08 51.28
N LEU A 21 23.34 -0.98 51.24
CA LEU A 21 22.79 -1.48 49.98
C LEU A 21 21.88 -0.44 49.32
N ILE A 22 21.00 0.22 50.08
CA ILE A 22 20.14 1.30 49.55
C ILE A 22 20.98 2.46 49.04
N LYS A 23 22.02 2.90 49.77
CA LYS A 23 22.96 3.94 49.30
C LYS A 23 23.65 3.53 48.00
N SER A 24 24.04 2.27 47.86
CA SER A 24 24.63 1.74 46.61
C SER A 24 23.64 1.71 45.43
N LEU A 25 22.35 1.47 45.71
CA LEU A 25 21.29 1.46 44.71
C LEU A 25 20.88 2.88 44.27
N VAL A 26 20.95 3.85 45.20
CA VAL A 26 20.62 5.25 44.96
C VAL A 26 21.77 5.99 44.26
N ASN A 27 23.04 5.70 44.62
CA ASN A 27 24.22 6.24 43.94
C ASN A 27 24.53 5.46 42.66
N ARG A 28 23.68 5.63 41.63
CA ARG A 28 24.01 5.17 40.29
C ARG A 28 25.18 5.99 39.75
N PRO A 29 26.29 5.35 39.33
CA PRO A 29 27.46 6.08 38.86
C PRO A 29 27.16 6.82 37.55
N LEU A 30 27.87 7.90 37.26
CA LEU A 30 27.60 8.76 36.10
C LEU A 30 27.51 8.00 34.77
N TRP A 31 28.32 6.95 34.59
CA TRP A 31 28.28 6.11 33.39
C TRP A 31 26.94 5.37 33.20
N TRP A 32 26.18 5.09 34.27
CA TRP A 32 24.85 4.50 34.17
C TRP A 32 23.83 5.44 33.52
N GLN A 33 23.98 6.76 33.73
CA GLN A 33 23.14 7.76 33.07
C GLN A 33 23.46 7.84 31.57
N GLU A 34 24.74 7.82 31.21
CA GLU A 34 25.20 7.82 29.82
C GLU A 34 24.76 6.55 29.07
N ILE A 35 24.93 5.37 29.68
CA ILE A 35 24.46 4.11 29.07
C ILE A 35 22.94 4.13 28.89
N SER A 36 22.18 4.60 29.89
CA SER A 36 20.72 4.63 29.78
C SER A 36 20.21 5.59 28.69
N THR A 37 20.87 6.73 28.50
CA THR A 37 20.51 7.71 27.47
C THR A 37 20.89 7.22 26.08
N ASN A 38 22.06 6.59 25.93
CA ASN A 38 22.48 5.97 24.67
C ASN A 38 21.57 4.81 24.28
N ILE A 39 21.16 3.95 25.23
CA ILE A 39 20.20 2.87 24.98
C ILE A 39 18.84 3.44 24.56
N ARG A 40 18.34 4.47 25.24
CA ARG A 40 17.06 5.13 24.87
C ARG A 40 17.09 5.75 23.47
N ARG A 41 18.22 6.34 23.06
CA ARG A 41 18.40 6.87 21.70
C ARG A 41 18.46 5.74 20.66
N LEU A 42 19.16 4.66 20.98
CA LEU A 42 19.28 3.50 20.10
C LEU A 42 17.92 2.79 19.91
N THR A 43 17.14 2.61 20.97
CA THR A 43 15.81 2.01 20.84
C THR A 43 14.86 2.90 20.04
N ALA A 44 14.84 4.21 20.29
CA ALA A 44 14.00 5.15 19.54
C ALA A 44 14.35 5.18 18.04
N THR A 45 15.65 5.15 17.70
CA THR A 45 16.10 5.11 16.29
C THR A 45 15.73 3.80 15.61
N ILE A 46 15.89 2.65 16.28
CA ILE A 46 15.47 1.35 15.73
C ILE A 46 13.96 1.33 15.46
N PHE A 47 13.13 1.78 16.41
CA PHE A 47 11.68 1.83 16.20
C PHE A 47 11.29 2.77 15.05
N LEU A 48 11.95 3.91 14.92
CA LEU A 48 11.73 4.84 13.81
C LEU A 48 12.09 4.20 12.46
N LEU A 49 13.25 3.53 12.36
CA LEU A 49 13.67 2.84 11.14
C LEU A 49 12.73 1.69 10.78
N LEU A 50 12.28 0.91 11.75
CA LEU A 50 11.30 -0.17 11.54
C LEU A 50 9.95 0.37 11.07
N ALA A 51 9.47 1.48 11.65
CA ALA A 51 8.23 2.13 11.23
C ALA A 51 8.32 2.65 9.79
N LEU A 52 9.45 3.29 9.43
CA LEU A 52 9.69 3.76 8.06
C LEU A 52 9.78 2.59 7.05
N ALA A 53 10.46 1.50 7.41
CA ALA A 53 10.54 0.32 6.58
C ALA A 53 9.17 -0.34 6.38
N ALA A 54 8.36 -0.45 7.44
CA ALA A 54 6.99 -0.97 7.37
C ALA A 54 6.09 -0.07 6.51
N PHE A 55 6.18 1.25 6.68
CA PHE A 55 5.44 2.20 5.86
C PHE A 55 5.82 2.09 4.38
N ALA A 56 7.12 2.06 4.07
CA ALA A 56 7.59 1.84 2.70
C ALA A 56 7.09 0.51 2.14
N PHE A 57 7.15 -0.58 2.90
CA PHE A 57 6.65 -1.87 2.45
C PHE A 57 5.14 -1.85 2.17
N ILE A 58 4.34 -1.23 3.04
CA ILE A 58 2.88 -1.10 2.85
C ILE A 58 2.55 -0.21 1.64
N SER A 59 3.29 0.88 1.44
CA SER A 59 3.04 1.81 0.33
C SER A 59 3.56 1.30 -1.02
N PHE A 60 4.66 0.53 -1.05
CA PHE A 60 5.30 0.08 -2.30
C PHE A 60 4.99 -1.38 -2.68
N ALA A 61 4.66 -2.27 -1.74
CA ALA A 61 4.28 -3.66 -2.06
C ALA A 61 3.03 -3.80 -2.96
N PRO A 62 1.95 -2.99 -2.82
CA PRO A 62 0.82 -3.11 -3.74
C PRO A 62 1.17 -2.67 -5.18
N PHE A 63 2.26 -1.92 -5.38
CA PHE A 63 2.68 -1.47 -6.70
C PHE A 63 3.32 -2.57 -7.54
N HIS A 64 4.00 -3.55 -6.93
CA HIS A 64 4.63 -4.65 -7.67
C HIS A 64 3.64 -5.75 -8.04
N SER A 65 2.68 -6.05 -7.16
CA SER A 65 1.66 -7.08 -7.43
C SER A 65 0.70 -6.71 -8.58
N TYR A 66 0.56 -5.41 -8.88
CA TYR A 66 -0.30 -4.95 -9.98
C TYR A 66 0.35 -5.07 -11.38
N TYR A 67 1.69 -5.05 -11.46
CA TYR A 67 2.41 -5.05 -12.75
C TYR A 67 2.82 -6.44 -13.24
N GLU A 68 2.63 -7.49 -12.44
CA GLU A 68 2.93 -8.87 -12.83
C GLU A 68 1.65 -9.65 -13.16
N LYS A 69 0.87 -9.13 -14.12
CA LYS A 69 -0.18 -9.92 -14.78
C LYS A 69 0.06 -9.89 -16.29
N ASP A 70 0.39 -11.06 -16.82
CA ASP A 70 0.61 -11.43 -18.22
C ASP A 70 1.99 -11.16 -18.86
N ASN A 71 2.90 -12.11 -18.67
CA ASN A 71 4.06 -12.32 -19.55
C ASN A 71 3.68 -12.88 -20.95
N ASN A 72 2.39 -12.81 -21.33
CA ASN A 72 1.87 -13.29 -22.61
C ASN A 72 1.10 -12.21 -23.40
N ILE A 73 1.43 -10.93 -23.17
CA ILE A 73 0.82 -9.77 -23.84
C ILE A 73 0.88 -9.87 -25.38
N TYR A 74 1.82 -10.64 -25.94
CA TYR A 74 1.93 -10.82 -27.38
C TYR A 74 0.89 -11.76 -27.99
N THR A 75 0.28 -12.68 -27.23
CA THR A 75 -0.69 -13.66 -27.79
C THR A 75 -2.15 -13.23 -27.68
N ASN A 76 -2.46 -12.20 -26.90
CA ASN A 76 -3.83 -11.68 -26.70
C ASN A 76 -4.04 -10.32 -27.38
N ARG A 77 -3.47 -10.12 -28.57
CA ARG A 77 -3.78 -8.94 -29.38
C ARG A 77 -5.21 -9.05 -29.91
N CYS A 78 -6.04 -8.06 -29.59
CA CYS A 78 -7.30 -7.86 -30.28
C CYS A 78 -6.98 -7.23 -31.62
N GLU A 79 -7.32 -7.94 -32.70
CA GLU A 79 -7.07 -7.47 -34.06
C GLU A 79 -8.08 -6.39 -34.45
N ASN A 80 -7.84 -5.75 -35.59
CA ASN A 80 -8.57 -4.55 -36.01
C ASN A 80 -9.97 -4.85 -36.57
N SER A 81 -10.35 -6.12 -36.77
CA SER A 81 -11.71 -6.48 -37.21
C SER A 81 -12.62 -6.84 -36.03
N ALA A 82 -13.88 -6.44 -36.12
CA ALA A 82 -14.88 -6.71 -35.09
C ALA A 82 -15.14 -8.21 -34.92
N GLU A 83 -15.23 -8.94 -36.03
CA GLU A 83 -15.46 -10.39 -36.06
C GLU A 83 -14.36 -11.13 -35.32
N GLU A 84 -13.11 -10.79 -35.60
CA GLU A 84 -11.97 -11.47 -34.99
C GLU A 84 -11.80 -11.10 -33.52
N ALA A 85 -11.97 -9.83 -33.17
CA ALA A 85 -11.90 -9.38 -31.79
C ALA A 85 -12.95 -10.11 -30.93
N LYS A 86 -14.19 -10.23 -31.44
CA LYS A 86 -15.24 -11.03 -30.78
C LYS A 86 -14.87 -12.50 -30.67
N ALA A 87 -14.32 -13.10 -31.73
CA ALA A 87 -13.87 -14.49 -31.73
C ALA A 87 -12.76 -14.76 -30.69
N LYS A 88 -11.91 -13.76 -30.43
CA LYS A 88 -10.85 -13.80 -29.40
C LYS A 88 -11.34 -13.41 -28.00
N GLY A 89 -12.63 -13.12 -27.81
CA GLY A 89 -13.20 -12.73 -26.51
C GLY A 89 -12.79 -11.32 -26.06
N CYS A 90 -12.43 -10.45 -27.00
CA CYS A 90 -12.12 -9.06 -26.72
C CYS A 90 -13.38 -8.25 -26.40
N THR A 91 -13.20 -7.18 -25.63
CA THR A 91 -14.25 -6.21 -25.30
C THR A 91 -13.98 -4.90 -26.04
N PHE A 92 -15.01 -4.33 -26.66
CA PHE A 92 -14.90 -3.00 -27.27
C PHE A 92 -14.93 -1.93 -26.17
N HIS A 93 -13.85 -1.16 -26.04
CA HIS A 93 -13.72 -0.11 -25.05
C HIS A 93 -14.12 1.23 -25.66
N LEU A 94 -15.40 1.59 -25.50
CA LEU A 94 -16.00 2.76 -26.15
C LEU A 94 -15.23 4.06 -25.91
N LEU A 95 -14.77 4.32 -24.68
CA LEU A 95 -14.05 5.56 -24.33
C LEU A 95 -12.68 5.70 -25.02
N ASN A 96 -12.10 4.59 -25.48
CA ASN A 96 -10.82 4.57 -26.18
C ASN A 96 -10.99 4.21 -27.67
N TYR A 97 -12.25 3.98 -28.09
CA TYR A 97 -12.64 3.53 -29.43
C TYR A 97 -11.78 2.36 -29.97
N ALA A 98 -11.49 1.37 -29.13
CA ALA A 98 -10.58 0.28 -29.46
C ALA A 98 -11.02 -1.06 -28.86
N TRP A 99 -10.63 -2.16 -29.49
CA TRP A 99 -10.79 -3.51 -28.94
C TRP A 99 -9.69 -3.80 -27.92
N GLN A 100 -10.08 -4.28 -26.74
CA GLN A 100 -9.16 -4.60 -25.65
C GLN A 100 -9.31 -6.06 -25.22
N SER A 101 -8.18 -6.67 -24.87
CA SER A 101 -8.16 -8.01 -24.30
C SER A 101 -8.76 -7.98 -22.90
N SER A 102 -9.23 -9.12 -22.41
CA SER A 102 -9.77 -9.24 -21.04
C SER A 102 -8.76 -8.86 -19.95
N ALA A 103 -7.46 -8.99 -20.23
CA ALA A 103 -6.40 -8.57 -19.33
C ALA A 103 -6.27 -7.04 -19.22
N CYS A 104 -6.61 -6.32 -20.30
CA CYS A 104 -6.49 -4.86 -20.37
C CYS A 104 -7.81 -4.12 -20.13
N PHE A 105 -8.95 -4.82 -20.20
CA PHE A 105 -10.26 -4.22 -19.97
C PHE A 105 -10.63 -4.26 -18.47
N ASP A 106 -10.41 -3.15 -17.78
CA ASP A 106 -10.91 -2.96 -16.41
C ASP A 106 -12.35 -2.44 -16.44
N LYS A 107 -13.28 -3.33 -16.12
CA LYS A 107 -14.72 -3.04 -16.15
C LYS A 107 -15.12 -1.95 -15.17
N GLU A 108 -14.53 -1.90 -13.98
CA GLU A 108 -14.90 -0.93 -12.95
C GLU A 108 -14.41 0.48 -13.35
N VAL A 109 -13.17 0.59 -13.80
CA VAL A 109 -12.60 1.84 -14.30
C VAL A 109 -13.38 2.34 -15.51
N TYR A 110 -13.69 1.46 -16.46
CA TYR A 110 -14.51 1.78 -17.62
C TYR A 110 -15.88 2.33 -17.21
N GLN A 111 -16.61 1.61 -16.33
CA GLN A 111 -17.94 2.03 -15.87
C GLN A 111 -17.90 3.37 -15.13
N ASN A 112 -16.92 3.57 -14.26
CA ASN A 112 -16.74 4.82 -13.52
C ASN A 112 -16.41 5.99 -14.45
N ALA A 113 -15.62 5.78 -15.50
CA ALA A 113 -15.32 6.80 -16.49
C ALA A 113 -16.54 7.09 -17.39
N TRP A 114 -17.27 6.05 -17.80
CA TRP A 114 -18.48 6.17 -18.61
C TRP A 114 -19.57 6.94 -17.87
N ASN A 115 -19.88 6.58 -16.63
CA ASN A 115 -20.90 7.27 -15.82
C ASN A 115 -20.57 8.75 -15.64
N ARG A 116 -19.32 9.08 -15.31
CA ARG A 116 -18.85 10.47 -15.20
C ARG A 116 -18.94 11.24 -16.51
N SER A 117 -18.81 10.55 -17.65
CA SER A 117 -19.00 11.18 -18.96
C SER A 117 -20.46 11.56 -19.17
N MET A 118 -21.39 10.63 -18.89
CA MET A 118 -22.83 10.86 -19.04
C MET A 118 -23.34 12.00 -18.16
N GLU A 119 -22.78 12.20 -16.96
CA GLU A 119 -23.10 13.34 -16.08
C GLU A 119 -22.74 14.71 -16.69
N LYS A 120 -21.66 14.78 -17.47
CA LYS A 120 -21.20 16.03 -18.10
C LYS A 120 -21.79 16.26 -19.49
N GLY A 121 -22.43 15.24 -20.04
CA GLY A 121 -22.89 15.17 -21.43
C GLY A 121 -22.22 14.00 -22.14
N PRO A 122 -22.98 13.16 -22.87
CA PRO A 122 -22.45 11.95 -23.49
C PRO A 122 -21.28 12.27 -24.42
N PHE A 123 -20.24 11.42 -24.40
CA PHE A 123 -19.22 11.44 -25.45
C PHE A 123 -19.89 11.26 -26.81
N LYS A 124 -19.48 12.07 -27.77
CA LYS A 124 -19.96 12.00 -29.14
C LYS A 124 -18.85 11.52 -30.06
N TRP A 125 -19.11 10.40 -30.74
CA TRP A 125 -18.28 9.92 -31.84
C TRP A 125 -18.79 10.47 -33.16
N PHE A 126 -17.87 10.77 -34.08
CA PHE A 126 -18.17 11.31 -35.41
C PHE A 126 -17.49 10.46 -36.47
N ALA A 127 -18.15 10.30 -37.62
CA ALA A 127 -17.62 9.56 -38.76
C ALA A 127 -16.57 10.36 -39.55
N ASP A 128 -16.57 11.69 -39.37
CA ASP A 128 -15.70 12.60 -40.11
C ASP A 128 -14.87 13.50 -39.18
N ALA A 129 -13.73 13.94 -39.69
CA ALA A 129 -12.78 14.78 -38.94
C ALA A 129 -13.30 16.20 -38.65
N ASN A 130 -14.33 16.68 -39.37
CA ASN A 130 -14.94 17.99 -39.15
C ASN A 130 -16.06 17.93 -38.08
N GLY A 131 -16.43 16.74 -37.61
CA GLY A 131 -17.42 16.55 -36.54
C GLY A 131 -18.85 16.86 -36.97
N THR A 132 -19.21 16.59 -38.23
CA THR A 132 -20.53 16.92 -38.80
C THR A 132 -21.49 15.73 -38.88
N GLU A 133 -20.95 14.52 -38.93
CA GLU A 133 -21.67 13.26 -39.05
C GLU A 133 -21.52 12.49 -37.73
N GLU A 134 -22.44 12.74 -36.79
CA GLU A 134 -22.46 12.06 -35.49
C GLU A 134 -22.84 10.59 -35.67
N LEU A 135 -22.04 9.69 -35.09
CA LEU A 135 -22.33 8.25 -35.05
C LEU A 135 -23.32 7.93 -33.92
N PRO A 136 -24.09 6.82 -34.00
CA PRO A 136 -24.89 6.36 -32.87
C PRO A 136 -24.01 6.12 -31.64
N GLN A 137 -24.40 6.60 -30.46
CA GLN A 137 -23.62 6.46 -29.22
C GLN A 137 -23.76 5.08 -28.55
N ASP A 138 -24.25 4.08 -29.29
CA ASP A 138 -24.43 2.71 -28.83
C ASP A 138 -23.20 1.86 -29.19
N ILE A 139 -22.81 0.95 -28.29
CA ILE A 139 -21.60 0.12 -28.46
C ILE A 139 -21.69 -0.76 -29.71
N GLU A 140 -22.87 -1.30 -29.99
CA GLU A 140 -23.05 -2.27 -31.07
C GLU A 140 -22.70 -1.70 -32.45
N PRO A 141 -23.27 -0.58 -32.93
CA PRO A 141 -22.90 0.01 -34.21
C PRO A 141 -21.44 0.49 -34.25
N LEU A 142 -20.91 1.04 -33.17
CA LEU A 142 -19.54 1.55 -33.11
C LEU A 142 -18.49 0.42 -33.12
N SER A 143 -18.82 -0.73 -32.54
CA SER A 143 -17.91 -1.88 -32.50
C SER A 143 -17.65 -2.52 -33.86
N GLN A 144 -18.52 -2.31 -34.85
CA GLN A 144 -18.41 -2.94 -36.17
C GLN A 144 -17.43 -2.23 -37.10
N ASN A 145 -17.09 -0.97 -36.80
CA ASN A 145 -16.21 -0.16 -37.65
C ASN A 145 -15.24 0.64 -36.78
N PRO A 146 -14.30 -0.03 -36.08
CA PRO A 146 -13.23 0.66 -35.39
C PRO A 146 -12.42 1.43 -36.45
N LEU A 147 -12.29 2.75 -36.27
CA LEU A 147 -11.58 3.63 -37.20
C LEU A 147 -10.13 3.14 -37.23
N VAL A 148 -9.67 2.77 -38.43
CA VAL A 148 -8.28 2.37 -38.70
C VAL A 148 -7.35 3.57 -38.48
#